data_AF-A0A482Z542-F1
#
_entry.id   AF-A0A482Z542-F1
#
_cell.length_a   1.000
_cell.length_b   1.000
_cell.length_c   1.000
_cell.angle_alpha   90.00
_cell.angle_beta   90.00
_cell.angle_gamma   90.00
#
_symmetry.space_group_name_H-M   'P 1'
#
loop_
_entity.id
_entity.type
_entity.pdbx_description
1 polymer ?
#
loop_
_entity_poly.entity_id
_entity_poly.type
_entity_poly.pdbx_seq_one_letter_code
_entity_poly.pdbx_strand_id
1 'polypeptide(L)'
;MSEEEQQELGKTLWKIADNLRGSMNADDFRDYMLSFLFLRYLSGNYEESAKKELGADYPQLSNSETNTPLALWYEQNQGDVSEFEKQMRRKVHYVIKPEYLWRSVAELARTQSNELHRTLEKAFSYIENKSFSTAFDGLFSEINLNSEKLGRDYTQRNEKLCTIITQIAEGIADSPNDSDALGDAYEYLIGQFAAGGGKKAGEFYTPQQVSTILSRIVSFDSQDPSMDKKKKLGSVFDFACGSGSLILNVRKQMGEYGVSKIFAQE
;
A
#
# COMPACT_ATOMS: atom_id res chain seq x y z
N MET A 1 -3.23 12.40 14.21
CA MET A 1 -2.91 13.33 13.12
C MET A 1 -4.16 14.11 12.75
N SER A 2 -4.04 15.37 12.34
CA SER A 2 -5.20 16.14 11.86
C SER A 2 -5.55 15.73 10.41
N GLU A 3 -6.81 15.90 9.98
CA GLU A 3 -7.21 15.70 8.57
C GLU A 3 -6.36 16.55 7.60
N GLU A 4 -5.79 17.66 8.08
CA GLU A 4 -4.87 18.51 7.31
C GLU A 4 -3.53 17.80 7.04
N GLU A 5 -2.91 17.14 8.03
CA GLU A 5 -1.64 16.43 7.86
C GLU A 5 -1.76 15.27 6.84
N GLN A 6 -2.91 14.57 6.84
CA GLN A 6 -3.18 13.47 5.92
C GLN A 6 -3.37 13.97 4.47
N GLN A 7 -4.03 15.12 4.30
CA GLN A 7 -4.15 15.76 2.99
C GLN A 7 -2.81 16.28 2.48
N GLU A 8 -1.92 16.76 3.34
CA GLU A 8 -0.59 17.23 2.95
C GLU A 8 0.29 16.09 2.41
N LEU A 9 0.22 14.89 2.99
CA LEU A 9 0.93 13.71 2.48
C LEU A 9 0.44 13.33 1.07
N GLY A 10 -0.88 13.26 0.88
CA GLY A 10 -1.49 12.99 -0.43
C GLY A 10 -1.09 14.03 -1.48
N LYS A 11 -1.09 15.33 -1.13
CA LYS A 11 -0.64 16.42 -2.01
C LYS A 11 0.85 16.29 -2.36
N THR A 12 1.68 15.92 -1.38
CA THR A 12 3.12 15.73 -1.57
C THR A 12 3.39 14.60 -2.57
N LEU A 13 2.74 13.45 -2.37
CA LEU A 13 2.84 12.31 -3.28
C LEU A 13 2.30 12.62 -4.67
N TRP A 14 1.21 13.39 -4.77
CA TRP A 14 0.69 13.83 -6.06
C TRP A 14 1.67 14.76 -6.79
N LYS A 15 2.30 15.69 -6.09
CA LYS A 15 3.32 16.59 -6.66
C LYS A 15 4.54 15.80 -7.15
N ILE A 16 4.98 14.79 -6.38
CA ILE A 16 6.04 13.87 -6.80
C ILE A 16 5.62 13.16 -8.09
N ALA A 17 4.38 12.66 -8.15
CA ALA A 17 3.87 11.98 -9.33
C ALA A 17 3.81 12.89 -10.56
N ASP A 18 3.34 14.12 -10.42
CA ASP A 18 3.25 15.09 -11.51
C ASP A 18 4.63 15.47 -12.06
N ASN A 19 5.62 15.60 -11.18
CA ASN A 19 7.00 15.88 -11.57
C ASN A 19 7.68 14.69 -12.28
N LEU A 20 7.37 13.46 -11.86
CA LEU A 20 8.11 12.28 -12.29
C LEU A 20 7.49 11.53 -13.47
N ARG A 21 6.17 11.67 -13.70
CA ARG A 21 5.47 10.98 -14.78
C ARG A 21 6.03 11.33 -16.16
N GLY A 22 6.57 12.53 -16.35
CA GLY A 22 7.18 12.94 -17.61
C GLY A 22 6.22 12.78 -18.79
N SER A 23 6.57 11.93 -19.75
CA SER A 23 5.73 11.61 -20.92
C SER A 23 4.67 10.53 -20.66
N MET A 24 4.68 9.91 -19.48
CA MET A 24 3.66 8.92 -19.09
C MET A 24 2.33 9.61 -18.83
N ASN A 25 1.23 8.98 -19.26
CA ASN A 25 -0.08 9.47 -18.88
C ASN A 25 -0.33 9.21 -17.37
N ALA A 26 -1.33 9.88 -16.81
CA ALA A 26 -1.62 9.78 -15.37
C ALA A 26 -1.98 8.33 -14.96
N ASP A 27 -2.77 7.64 -15.79
CA ASP A 27 -3.21 6.25 -15.55
C ASP A 27 -2.02 5.28 -15.46
N ASP A 28 -1.05 5.38 -16.36
CA ASP A 28 0.14 4.52 -16.35
C ASP A 28 0.96 4.74 -15.09
N PHE A 29 1.16 6.01 -14.71
CA PHE A 29 2.01 6.35 -13.57
C PHE A 29 1.35 6.02 -12.22
N ARG A 30 0.01 6.06 -12.17
CA ARG A 30 -0.79 5.62 -11.02
C ARG A 30 -0.36 4.24 -10.55
N ASP A 31 -0.26 3.28 -11.47
CA ASP A 31 -0.04 1.88 -11.12
C ASP A 31 1.34 1.69 -10.45
N TYR A 32 2.36 2.48 -10.85
CA TYR A 32 3.66 2.51 -10.17
C TYR A 32 3.56 3.10 -8.76
N MET A 33 2.95 4.29 -8.64
CA MET A 33 2.82 4.98 -7.35
C MET A 33 2.07 4.12 -6.33
N LEU A 34 0.91 3.59 -6.73
CA LEU A 34 0.08 2.77 -5.86
C LEU A 34 0.80 1.47 -5.47
N SER A 35 1.45 0.78 -6.42
CA SER A 35 2.22 -0.43 -6.10
C SER A 35 3.36 -0.19 -5.11
N PHE A 36 4.10 0.92 -5.26
CA PHE A 36 5.20 1.26 -4.35
C PHE A 36 4.72 1.66 -2.96
N LEU A 37 3.64 2.44 -2.87
CA LEU A 37 3.01 2.77 -1.58
C LEU A 37 2.43 1.53 -0.90
N PHE A 38 1.90 0.60 -1.67
CA PHE A 38 1.41 -0.66 -1.14
C PHE A 38 2.56 -1.55 -0.63
N LEU A 39 3.69 -1.63 -1.36
CA LEU A 39 4.90 -2.29 -0.85
C LEU A 39 5.41 -1.64 0.44
N ARG A 40 5.40 -0.31 0.52
CA ARG A 40 5.73 0.47 1.72
C ARG A 40 4.85 0.09 2.91
N TYR A 41 3.55 0.01 2.69
CA TYR A 41 2.57 -0.38 3.70
C TYR A 41 2.81 -1.81 4.19
N LEU A 42 2.88 -2.77 3.25
CA LEU A 42 3.09 -4.18 3.57
C LEU A 42 4.39 -4.40 4.35
N SER A 43 5.48 -3.71 3.95
CA SER A 43 6.78 -3.77 4.62
C SER A 43 6.72 -3.23 6.03
N GLY A 44 6.13 -2.03 6.22
CA GLY A 44 6.02 -1.41 7.54
C GLY A 44 5.22 -2.26 8.53
N ASN A 45 4.06 -2.76 8.10
CA ASN A 45 3.22 -3.64 8.93
C ASN A 45 3.92 -4.97 9.26
N TYR A 46 4.69 -5.52 8.30
CA TYR A 46 5.46 -6.75 8.54
C TYR A 46 6.59 -6.53 9.53
N GLU A 47 7.38 -5.47 9.38
CA GLU A 47 8.46 -5.12 10.32
C GLU A 47 7.93 -4.85 11.72
N GLU A 48 6.80 -4.14 11.85
CA GLU A 48 6.18 -3.91 13.15
C GLU A 48 5.69 -5.21 13.80
N SER A 49 5.07 -6.09 13.01
CA SER A 49 4.61 -7.39 13.48
C SER A 49 5.78 -8.30 13.85
N ALA A 50 6.86 -8.32 13.06
CA ALA A 50 8.08 -9.07 13.35
C ALA A 50 8.75 -8.56 14.63
N LYS A 51 8.80 -7.24 14.83
CA LYS A 51 9.31 -6.62 16.07
C LYS A 51 8.49 -7.03 17.28
N LYS A 52 7.16 -7.04 17.17
CA LYS A 52 6.27 -7.51 18.25
C LYS A 52 6.46 -9.01 18.53
N GLU A 53 6.68 -9.80 17.51
CA GLU A 53 6.87 -11.26 17.64
C GLU A 53 8.19 -11.61 18.32
N LEU A 54 9.28 -11.04 17.82
CA LEU A 54 10.63 -11.33 18.28
C LEU A 54 10.92 -10.64 19.63
N GLY A 55 10.22 -9.57 19.96
CA GLY A 55 10.33 -8.90 21.26
C GLY A 55 11.76 -8.48 21.56
N ALA A 56 12.36 -9.08 22.59
CA ALA A 56 13.74 -8.80 23.00
C ALA A 56 14.80 -9.31 22.00
N ASP A 57 14.46 -10.32 21.19
CA ASP A 57 15.35 -10.89 20.18
C ASP A 57 15.39 -10.03 18.91
N TYR A 58 14.52 -9.02 18.79
CA TYR A 58 14.53 -8.11 17.64
C TYR A 58 15.74 -7.18 17.70
N PRO A 59 16.68 -7.24 16.72
CA PRO A 59 17.89 -6.44 16.76
C PRO A 59 17.61 -4.95 16.81
N GLN A 60 18.41 -4.23 17.58
CA GLN A 60 18.45 -2.77 17.54
C GLN A 60 19.55 -2.35 16.58
N LEU A 61 19.25 -1.42 15.68
CA LEU A 61 20.26 -0.90 14.77
C LEU A 61 21.30 -0.09 15.54
N SER A 62 22.57 -0.39 15.32
CA SER A 62 23.62 0.60 15.53
C SER A 62 23.60 1.58 14.34
N ASN A 63 23.88 2.87 14.58
CA ASN A 63 23.70 3.97 13.61
C ASN A 63 24.52 3.88 12.30
N SER A 64 25.18 2.75 12.01
CA SER A 64 26.13 2.61 10.90
C SER A 64 25.87 1.42 9.96
N GLU A 65 24.81 0.65 10.14
CA GLU A 65 24.58 -0.55 9.33
C GLU A 65 23.55 -0.33 8.21
N THR A 66 23.92 -0.74 6.99
CA THR A 66 23.10 -0.72 5.78
C THR A 66 21.94 -1.74 5.84
N ASN A 67 22.05 -2.73 6.72
CA ASN A 67 21.09 -3.84 6.83
C ASN A 67 19.87 -3.44 7.70
N THR A 68 18.70 -3.99 7.37
CA THR A 68 17.51 -3.85 8.22
C THR A 68 17.69 -4.69 9.49
N PRO A 69 17.06 -4.34 10.64
CA PRO A 69 17.19 -5.14 11.84
C PRO A 69 16.67 -6.57 11.63
N LEU A 70 15.66 -6.73 10.79
CA LEU A 70 15.15 -8.04 10.40
C LEU A 70 16.15 -8.84 9.55
N ALA A 71 16.91 -8.19 8.66
CA ALA A 71 17.97 -8.87 7.90
C ALA A 71 19.04 -9.46 8.83
N LEU A 72 19.48 -8.68 9.84
CA LEU A 72 20.44 -9.15 10.84
C LEU A 72 19.90 -10.34 11.62
N TRP A 73 18.63 -10.31 12.01
CA TRP A 73 17.99 -11.43 12.70
C TRP A 73 17.96 -12.69 11.82
N TYR A 74 17.61 -12.55 10.54
CA TYR A 74 17.61 -13.66 9.57
C TYR A 74 19.01 -14.28 9.41
N GLU A 75 20.05 -13.46 9.34
CA GLU A 75 21.44 -13.92 9.22
C GLU A 75 21.92 -14.67 10.46
N GLN A 76 21.56 -14.20 11.65
CA GLN A 76 21.98 -14.79 12.93
C GLN A 76 21.18 -16.04 13.31
N ASN A 77 19.95 -16.19 12.82
CA ASN A 77 19.01 -17.23 13.27
C ASN A 77 18.53 -18.12 12.11
N GLN A 78 19.41 -18.49 11.18
CA GLN A 78 19.06 -19.27 9.98
C GLN A 78 18.27 -20.56 10.28
N GLY A 79 18.52 -21.20 11.44
CA GLY A 79 17.78 -22.39 11.88
C GLY A 79 16.31 -22.13 12.24
N ASP A 80 16.00 -20.91 12.69
CA ASP A 80 14.67 -20.55 13.21
C ASP A 80 13.82 -19.78 12.19
N VAL A 81 14.43 -19.25 11.12
CA VAL A 81 13.75 -18.49 10.06
C VAL A 81 12.52 -19.22 9.53
N SER A 82 12.61 -20.53 9.29
CA SER A 82 11.47 -21.27 8.73
C SER A 82 10.26 -21.31 9.68
N GLU A 83 10.50 -21.47 10.98
CA GLU A 83 9.42 -21.54 11.96
C GLU A 83 8.84 -20.14 12.24
N PHE A 84 9.71 -19.14 12.32
CA PHE A 84 9.31 -17.73 12.39
C PHE A 84 8.41 -17.36 11.20
N GLU A 85 8.78 -17.71 9.97
CA GLU A 85 7.97 -17.41 8.79
C GLU A 85 6.60 -18.10 8.82
N LYS A 86 6.51 -19.34 9.32
CA LYS A 86 5.21 -20.00 9.52
C LYS A 86 4.36 -19.26 10.55
N GLN A 87 4.97 -18.80 11.63
CA GLN A 87 4.28 -18.04 12.68
C GLN A 87 3.77 -16.70 12.13
N MET A 88 4.60 -15.98 11.37
CA MET A 88 4.21 -14.74 10.72
C MET A 88 3.05 -14.94 9.73
N ARG A 89 3.05 -16.03 8.95
CA ARG A 89 1.90 -16.37 8.09
C ARG A 89 0.61 -16.66 8.86
N ARG A 90 0.69 -17.11 10.11
CA ARG A 90 -0.50 -17.33 10.95
C ARG A 90 -1.03 -16.04 11.56
N LYS A 91 -0.14 -15.11 11.93
CA LYS A 91 -0.52 -13.85 12.61
C LYS A 91 -0.85 -12.72 11.64
N VAL A 92 -0.04 -12.56 10.60
CA VAL A 92 -0.10 -11.43 9.66
C VAL A 92 -0.53 -11.86 8.26
N HIS A 93 -0.70 -13.17 8.02
CA HIS A 93 -1.12 -13.78 6.75
C HIS A 93 -0.11 -13.75 5.61
N TYR A 94 1.03 -13.10 5.79
CA TYR A 94 2.05 -12.96 4.76
C TYR A 94 3.47 -12.84 5.32
N VAL A 95 4.48 -13.02 4.46
CA VAL A 95 5.92 -12.92 4.81
C VAL A 95 6.64 -12.11 3.76
N ILE A 96 7.37 -11.08 4.15
CA ILE A 96 8.26 -10.34 3.25
C ILE A 96 9.70 -10.66 3.63
N LYS A 97 10.49 -11.11 2.64
CA LYS A 97 11.91 -11.39 2.86
C LYS A 97 12.66 -10.06 3.12
N PRO A 98 13.71 -10.05 3.95
CA PRO A 98 14.40 -8.81 4.29
C PRO A 98 14.86 -8.00 3.07
N GLU A 99 15.36 -8.66 2.03
CA GLU A 99 15.80 -8.02 0.78
C GLU A 99 14.66 -7.38 -0.05
N TYR A 100 13.41 -7.74 0.22
CA TYR A 100 12.21 -7.22 -0.46
C TYR A 100 11.46 -6.18 0.37
N LEU A 101 11.95 -5.85 1.57
CA LEU A 101 11.38 -4.78 2.37
C LEU A 101 11.58 -3.43 1.70
N TRP A 102 10.61 -2.53 1.87
CA TRP A 102 10.66 -1.15 1.38
C TRP A 102 11.98 -0.48 1.75
N ARG A 103 12.46 -0.64 2.99
CA ARG A 103 13.71 -0.01 3.42
C ARG A 103 14.92 -0.47 2.60
N SER A 104 15.00 -1.76 2.27
CA SER A 104 16.08 -2.31 1.45
C SER A 104 15.97 -1.84 -0.01
N VAL A 105 14.75 -1.83 -0.56
CA VAL A 105 14.47 -1.30 -1.90
C VAL A 105 14.79 0.21 -1.98
N ALA A 106 14.39 0.99 -0.99
CA ALA A 106 14.66 2.43 -0.91
C ALA A 106 16.16 2.71 -0.77
N GLU A 107 16.90 1.89 -0.03
CA GLU A 107 18.35 2.01 0.07
C GLU A 107 19.04 1.73 -1.27
N LEU A 108 18.64 0.66 -1.98
CA LEU A 108 19.13 0.37 -3.34
C LEU A 108 18.88 1.54 -4.30
N ALA A 109 17.71 2.18 -4.21
CA ALA A 109 17.36 3.36 -4.99
C ALA A 109 18.24 4.57 -4.62
N ARG A 110 18.42 4.83 -3.32
CA ARG A 110 19.23 5.93 -2.79
C ARG A 110 20.69 5.82 -3.23
N THR A 111 21.24 4.60 -3.25
CA THR A 111 22.61 4.33 -3.71
C THR A 111 22.75 4.18 -5.22
N GLN A 112 21.66 4.35 -5.98
CA GLN A 112 21.63 4.16 -7.45
C GLN A 112 22.16 2.78 -7.87
N SER A 113 21.80 1.74 -7.12
CA SER A 113 22.24 0.37 -7.41
C SER A 113 21.68 -0.12 -8.75
N ASN A 114 22.51 -0.82 -9.52
CA ASN A 114 22.12 -1.47 -10.77
C ASN A 114 21.24 -2.72 -10.58
N GLU A 115 21.04 -3.18 -9.34
CA GLU A 115 20.22 -4.36 -9.02
C GLU A 115 18.79 -4.01 -8.59
N LEU A 116 18.42 -2.72 -8.50
CA LEU A 116 17.10 -2.30 -8.00
C LEU A 116 15.97 -2.90 -8.84
N HIS A 117 16.02 -2.73 -10.16
CA HIS A 117 14.99 -3.22 -11.08
C HIS A 117 14.74 -4.72 -10.90
N ARG A 118 15.81 -5.52 -10.96
CA ARG A 118 15.74 -6.97 -10.77
C ARG A 118 15.25 -7.36 -9.37
N THR A 119 15.61 -6.60 -8.35
CA THR A 119 15.18 -6.84 -6.97
C THR A 119 13.67 -6.60 -6.82
N LEU A 120 13.15 -5.53 -7.43
CA LEU A 120 11.72 -5.22 -7.46
C LEU A 120 10.91 -6.29 -8.18
N GLU A 121 11.37 -6.76 -9.35
CA GLU A 121 10.70 -7.85 -10.07
C GLU A 121 10.59 -9.12 -9.21
N LYS A 122 11.68 -9.48 -8.53
CA LYS A 122 11.69 -10.63 -7.61
C LYS A 122 10.80 -10.38 -6.41
N ALA A 123 10.79 -9.17 -5.85
CA ALA A 123 9.96 -8.80 -4.71
C ALA A 123 8.48 -8.96 -5.04
N PHE A 124 8.00 -8.36 -6.14
CA PHE A 124 6.60 -8.47 -6.55
C PHE A 124 6.20 -9.91 -6.86
N SER A 125 7.02 -10.63 -7.65
CA SER A 125 6.76 -12.04 -7.92
C SER A 125 6.72 -12.88 -6.65
N TYR A 126 7.62 -12.66 -5.70
CA TYR A 126 7.62 -13.35 -4.42
C TYR A 126 6.38 -13.02 -3.60
N ILE A 127 5.97 -11.75 -3.55
CA ILE A 127 4.81 -11.32 -2.77
C ILE A 127 3.53 -11.97 -3.32
N GLU A 128 3.31 -11.98 -4.63
CA GLU A 128 2.12 -12.60 -5.23
C GLU A 128 2.09 -14.11 -5.03
N ASN A 129 3.20 -14.79 -5.34
CA ASN A 129 3.20 -16.25 -5.51
C ASN A 129 3.59 -17.02 -4.25
N LYS A 130 4.29 -16.37 -3.30
CA LYS A 130 4.89 -17.06 -2.15
C LYS A 130 4.64 -16.40 -0.81
N SER A 131 4.36 -15.11 -0.73
CA SER A 131 4.25 -14.41 0.56
C SER A 131 3.01 -14.80 1.34
N PHE A 132 1.87 -14.95 0.68
CA PHE A 132 0.60 -15.25 1.33
C PHE A 132 0.32 -16.76 1.43
N SER A 133 -0.53 -17.14 2.39
CA SER A 133 -1.00 -18.53 2.53
C SER A 133 -2.09 -18.90 1.52
N THR A 134 -2.91 -17.92 1.15
CA THR A 134 -3.82 -17.93 -0.01
C THR A 134 -3.28 -16.95 -1.03
N ALA A 135 -3.18 -17.36 -2.29
CA ALA A 135 -2.58 -16.52 -3.32
C ALA A 135 -3.38 -15.22 -3.53
N PHE A 136 -2.70 -14.08 -3.48
CA PHE A 136 -3.23 -12.79 -3.95
C PHE A 136 -2.74 -12.61 -5.39
N ASP A 137 -3.19 -13.50 -6.27
CA ASP A 137 -2.80 -13.50 -7.68
C ASP A 137 -3.19 -12.16 -8.31
N GLY A 138 -2.23 -11.53 -9.01
CA GLY A 138 -2.44 -10.27 -9.73
C GLY A 138 -2.39 -8.99 -8.89
N LEU A 139 -1.88 -9.05 -7.66
CA LEU A 139 -1.76 -7.86 -6.81
C LEU A 139 -0.85 -6.76 -7.41
N PHE A 140 0.14 -7.16 -8.20
CA PHE A 140 1.08 -6.31 -8.92
C PHE A 140 1.05 -6.59 -10.43
N SER A 141 -0.02 -7.17 -10.98
CA SER A 141 -0.10 -7.46 -12.43
C SER A 141 -0.17 -6.20 -13.29
N GLU A 142 -0.71 -5.11 -12.74
CA GLU A 142 -0.89 -3.85 -13.47
C GLU A 142 0.42 -3.09 -13.66
N ILE A 143 1.43 -3.34 -12.82
CA ILE A 143 2.72 -2.65 -12.91
C ILE A 143 3.68 -3.38 -13.86
N ASN A 144 4.07 -2.70 -14.94
CA ASN A 144 5.07 -3.22 -15.88
C ASN A 144 6.44 -2.56 -15.70
N LEU A 145 7.28 -3.15 -14.86
CA LEU A 145 8.66 -2.70 -14.64
C LEU A 145 9.55 -2.75 -15.90
N ASN A 146 9.11 -3.43 -16.96
CA ASN A 146 9.80 -3.52 -18.25
C ASN A 146 9.23 -2.59 -19.32
N SER A 147 8.36 -1.65 -18.94
CA SER A 147 7.76 -0.69 -19.87
C SER A 147 8.80 0.20 -20.55
N GLU A 148 8.66 0.39 -21.86
CA GLU A 148 9.46 1.37 -22.62
C GLU A 148 9.27 2.80 -22.12
N LYS A 149 8.18 3.06 -21.40
CA LYS A 149 7.89 4.35 -20.76
C LYS A 149 8.85 4.67 -19.60
N LEU A 150 9.42 3.64 -18.96
CA LEU A 150 10.46 3.82 -17.94
C LEU A 150 11.84 4.00 -18.56
N GLY A 151 12.09 3.41 -19.73
CA GLY A 151 13.37 3.46 -20.43
C GLY A 151 13.48 2.36 -21.49
N ARG A 152 14.35 2.57 -22.48
CA ARG A 152 14.51 1.63 -23.60
C ARG A 152 15.27 0.37 -23.21
N ASP A 153 16.28 0.52 -22.36
CA ASP A 153 17.11 -0.56 -21.86
C ASP A 153 17.02 -0.71 -20.34
N TYR A 154 17.61 -1.78 -19.82
CA TYR A 154 17.61 -2.09 -18.38
C TYR A 154 18.18 -0.94 -17.55
N THR A 155 19.28 -0.32 -17.99
CA THR A 155 19.96 0.74 -17.25
C THR A 155 19.06 1.96 -17.09
N GLN A 156 18.45 2.43 -18.18
CA GLN A 156 17.52 3.58 -18.14
C GLN A 156 16.32 3.31 -17.25
N ARG A 157 15.73 2.10 -17.34
CA ARG A 157 14.60 1.70 -16.49
C ARG A 157 15.00 1.68 -15.01
N ASN A 158 16.17 1.12 -14.71
CA ASN A 158 16.69 1.05 -13.35
C ASN A 158 16.93 2.45 -12.77
N GLU A 159 17.60 3.34 -13.50
CA GLU A 159 17.84 4.73 -13.08
C GLU A 159 16.52 5.49 -12.84
N LYS A 160 15.53 5.30 -13.71
CA LYS A 160 14.21 5.91 -13.55
C LYS A 160 13.50 5.38 -12.30
N LEU A 161 13.54 4.07 -12.05
CA LEU A 161 12.99 3.46 -10.84
C LEU A 161 13.72 3.94 -9.57
N CYS A 162 15.05 4.06 -9.60
CA CYS A 162 15.83 4.62 -8.50
C CYS A 162 15.34 6.04 -8.17
N THR A 163 15.16 6.87 -9.21
CA THR A 163 14.69 8.25 -9.05
C THR A 163 13.29 8.28 -8.44
N ILE A 164 12.36 7.46 -8.95
CA ILE A 164 10.98 7.41 -8.45
C ILE A 164 10.93 6.98 -6.99
N ILE A 165 11.57 5.88 -6.65
CA ILE A 165 11.54 5.33 -5.29
C ILE A 165 12.24 6.26 -4.30
N THR A 166 13.35 6.88 -4.69
CA THR A 166 14.05 7.86 -3.84
C THR A 166 13.14 9.04 -3.52
N GLN A 167 12.47 9.62 -4.51
CA GLN A 167 11.57 10.75 -4.30
C GLN A 167 10.35 10.37 -3.46
N ILE A 168 9.78 9.18 -3.66
CA ILE A 168 8.69 8.67 -2.81
C ILE A 168 9.20 8.50 -1.38
N ALA A 169 10.37 7.89 -1.18
CA ALA A 169 10.95 7.67 0.14
C ALA A 169 11.21 8.98 0.89
N GLU A 170 11.72 10.00 0.20
CA GLU A 170 11.90 11.36 0.75
C GLU A 170 10.55 12.01 1.10
N GLY A 171 9.56 11.91 0.21
CA GLY A 171 8.24 12.51 0.40
C GLY A 171 7.43 11.92 1.55
N ILE A 172 7.76 10.70 1.99
CA ILE A 172 7.10 10.01 3.11
C ILE A 172 8.02 9.82 4.33
N ALA A 173 9.23 10.39 4.32
CA ALA A 173 10.24 10.15 5.36
C ALA A 173 9.77 10.59 6.75
N ASP A 174 9.09 11.75 6.82
CA ASP A 174 8.54 12.31 8.05
C ASP A 174 7.15 11.79 8.38
N SER A 175 6.57 10.95 7.52
CA SER A 175 5.26 10.38 7.76
C SER A 175 5.38 9.19 8.72
N PRO A 176 4.60 9.15 9.81
CA PRO A 176 4.59 7.98 10.68
C PRO A 176 4.17 6.74 9.88
N ASN A 177 4.62 5.57 10.32
CA ASN A 177 4.15 4.27 9.82
C ASN A 177 2.65 4.01 10.12
N ASP A 178 1.90 5.05 10.48
CA ASP A 178 0.49 4.95 10.78
C ASP A 178 -0.26 4.49 9.52
N SER A 179 -0.95 3.36 9.65
CA SER A 179 -1.75 2.77 8.58
C SER A 179 -2.79 3.73 8.04
N ASP A 180 -3.30 4.61 8.90
CA ASP A 180 -4.40 5.51 8.54
C ASP A 180 -3.91 6.65 7.65
N ALA A 181 -2.74 7.24 7.94
CA ALA A 181 -2.17 8.31 7.13
C ALA A 181 -1.78 7.85 5.72
N LEU A 182 -1.14 6.68 5.60
CA LEU A 182 -0.81 6.11 4.29
C LEU A 182 -2.09 5.69 3.52
N GLY A 183 -3.08 5.15 4.21
CA GLY A 183 -4.37 4.78 3.61
C GLY A 183 -5.14 5.98 3.06
N ASP A 184 -5.24 7.06 3.82
CA ASP A 184 -5.92 8.28 3.38
C ASP A 184 -5.15 8.96 2.21
N ALA A 185 -3.81 8.94 2.24
CA ALA A 185 -3.00 9.40 1.11
C ALA A 185 -3.18 8.52 -0.15
N TYR A 186 -3.34 7.21 0.02
CA TYR A 186 -3.63 6.27 -1.05
C TYR A 186 -5.00 6.55 -1.68
N GLU A 187 -6.04 6.76 -0.87
CA GLU A 187 -7.38 7.14 -1.35
C GLU A 187 -7.36 8.50 -2.07
N TYR A 188 -6.63 9.47 -1.53
CA TYR A 188 -6.46 10.77 -2.18
C TYR A 188 -5.84 10.62 -3.58
N LEU A 189 -4.78 9.82 -3.72
CA LEU A 189 -4.15 9.56 -5.01
C LEU A 189 -5.12 8.91 -5.99
N ILE A 190 -5.88 7.89 -5.58
CA ILE A 190 -6.91 7.28 -6.42
C ILE A 190 -7.88 8.34 -6.95
N GLY A 191 -8.35 9.24 -6.07
CA GLY A 191 -9.21 10.36 -6.46
C GLY A 191 -8.57 11.32 -7.46
N GLN A 192 -7.29 11.69 -7.26
CA GLN A 192 -6.56 12.56 -8.19
C GLN A 192 -6.35 11.90 -9.55
N PHE A 193 -5.98 10.63 -9.59
CA PHE A 193 -5.81 9.88 -10.84
C PHE A 193 -7.16 9.70 -11.57
N ALA A 194 -8.25 9.45 -10.85
CA ALA A 194 -9.59 9.38 -11.44
C ALA A 194 -10.03 10.74 -12.04
N ALA A 195 -9.73 11.85 -11.37
CA ALA A 195 -10.04 13.20 -11.88
C ALA A 195 -9.14 13.59 -13.07
N GLY A 196 -7.87 13.19 -13.06
CA GLY A 196 -6.89 13.51 -14.10
C GLY A 196 -6.94 12.62 -15.36
N GLY A 197 -7.58 11.44 -15.29
CA GLY A 197 -7.59 10.43 -16.36
C GLY A 197 -8.54 10.70 -17.53
N GLY A 198 -9.38 11.75 -17.48
CA GLY A 198 -10.24 12.16 -18.60
C GLY A 198 -11.35 11.18 -19.02
N LYS A 199 -11.45 10.01 -18.37
CA LYS A 199 -12.54 9.03 -18.56
C LYS A 199 -13.72 9.40 -17.67
N LYS A 200 -14.96 9.10 -18.10
CA LYS A 200 -16.19 9.40 -17.34
C LYS A 200 -16.14 8.64 -16.00
N ALA A 201 -15.89 9.39 -14.92
CA ALA A 201 -15.34 8.91 -13.64
C ALA A 201 -16.27 8.04 -12.75
N GLY A 202 -17.53 7.83 -13.14
CA GLY A 202 -18.51 7.16 -12.28
C GLY A 202 -18.28 5.65 -12.07
N GLU A 203 -17.55 5.00 -12.97
CA GLU A 203 -17.29 3.55 -12.91
C GLU A 203 -16.07 3.20 -12.04
N PHE A 204 -15.15 4.15 -11.79
CA PHE A 204 -13.85 3.83 -11.19
C PHE A 204 -13.67 4.35 -9.75
N TYR A 205 -14.29 5.49 -9.42
CA TYR A 205 -14.13 6.12 -8.11
C TYR A 205 -15.37 6.95 -7.74
N THR A 206 -15.90 6.73 -6.54
CA THR A 206 -16.98 7.56 -5.98
C THR A 206 -16.39 8.73 -5.20
N PRO A 207 -16.63 10.00 -5.58
CA PRO A 207 -16.13 11.17 -4.86
C PRO A 207 -16.48 11.14 -3.37
N GLN A 208 -15.57 11.61 -2.51
CA GLN A 208 -15.66 11.39 -1.06
C GLN A 208 -16.92 11.99 -0.42
N GLN A 209 -17.40 13.13 -0.93
CA GLN A 209 -18.65 13.75 -0.46
C GLN A 209 -19.86 12.86 -0.77
N VAL A 210 -19.91 12.27 -1.97
CA VAL A 210 -20.98 11.35 -2.37
C VAL A 210 -20.88 10.05 -1.57
N SER A 211 -19.67 9.49 -1.45
CA SER A 211 -19.38 8.31 -0.65
C SER A 211 -19.82 8.48 0.81
N THR A 212 -19.57 9.65 1.40
CA THR A 212 -19.96 9.97 2.78
C THR A 212 -21.47 10.05 2.95
N ILE A 213 -22.19 10.63 1.98
CA ILE A 213 -23.65 10.68 2.03
C ILE A 213 -24.24 9.28 1.92
N LEU A 214 -23.81 8.49 0.93
CA LEU A 214 -24.32 7.13 0.70
C LEU A 214 -24.00 6.21 1.88
N SER A 215 -22.77 6.23 2.39
CA SER A 215 -22.37 5.42 3.53
C SER A 215 -23.14 5.77 4.80
N ARG A 216 -23.41 7.06 5.04
CA ARG A 216 -24.28 7.49 6.15
C ARG A 216 -25.70 6.97 5.98
N ILE A 217 -26.31 7.12 4.80
CA ILE A 217 -27.66 6.60 4.51
C ILE A 217 -27.75 5.10 4.82
N VAL A 218 -26.77 4.32 4.37
CA VAL A 218 -26.71 2.86 4.62
C VAL A 218 -26.54 2.53 6.12
N SER A 219 -25.82 3.38 6.84
CA SER A 219 -25.54 3.20 8.28
C SER A 219 -26.74 3.54 9.17
N PHE A 220 -27.68 4.38 8.70
CA PHE A 220 -28.88 4.73 9.45
C PHE A 220 -29.97 3.65 9.34
N ASP A 221 -30.91 3.68 10.28
CA ASP A 221 -32.11 2.86 10.19
C ASP A 221 -33.09 3.44 9.17
N SER A 222 -33.23 2.74 8.04
CA SER A 222 -34.15 3.10 6.97
C SER A 222 -35.63 2.91 7.34
N GLN A 223 -35.92 2.17 8.41
CA GLN A 223 -37.29 1.90 8.87
C GLN A 223 -37.75 2.89 9.94
N ASP A 224 -36.82 3.51 10.68
CA ASP A 224 -37.13 4.52 11.68
C ASP A 224 -36.10 5.67 11.64
N PRO A 225 -36.41 6.79 10.95
CA PRO A 225 -35.52 7.95 10.87
C PRO A 225 -35.26 8.65 12.21
N SER A 226 -36.01 8.31 13.27
CA SER A 226 -35.76 8.84 14.62
C SER A 226 -34.69 8.05 15.39
N MET A 227 -34.32 6.87 14.89
CA MET A 227 -33.26 6.03 15.45
C MET A 227 -31.88 6.44 14.92
N ASP A 228 -30.89 6.37 15.81
CA ASP A 228 -29.49 6.65 15.48
C ASP A 228 -28.89 5.54 14.57
N LYS A 229 -27.60 5.65 14.22
CA LYS A 229 -26.89 4.66 13.42
C LYS A 229 -27.12 3.23 13.92
N LYS A 230 -27.28 2.29 12.99
CA LYS A 230 -27.32 0.86 13.29
C LYS A 230 -26.05 0.47 14.05
N LYS A 231 -26.19 -0.34 15.10
CA LYS A 231 -25.03 -0.84 15.84
C LYS A 231 -24.22 -1.86 15.04
N LYS A 232 -24.86 -2.58 14.13
CA LYS A 232 -24.23 -3.64 13.33
C LYS A 232 -24.96 -3.89 12.02
N LEU A 233 -24.20 -4.07 10.95
CA LEU A 233 -24.66 -4.58 9.67
C LEU A 233 -24.19 -6.04 9.53
N GLY A 234 -25.13 -6.93 9.17
CA GLY A 234 -24.82 -8.34 8.93
C GLY A 234 -23.95 -8.53 7.69
N SER A 235 -24.29 -7.85 6.61
CA SER A 235 -23.51 -7.83 5.38
C SER A 235 -23.72 -6.52 4.61
N VAL A 236 -22.69 -6.08 3.90
CA VAL A 236 -22.76 -5.00 2.90
C VAL A 236 -22.34 -5.58 1.56
N PHE A 237 -23.07 -5.23 0.50
CA PHE A 237 -22.80 -5.69 -0.86
C PHE A 237 -22.74 -4.51 -1.82
N ASP A 238 -21.70 -4.48 -2.65
CA ASP A 238 -21.54 -3.55 -3.76
C ASP A 238 -21.21 -4.35 -5.02
N PHE A 239 -22.06 -4.27 -6.05
CA PHE A 239 -21.95 -5.10 -7.26
C PHE A 239 -21.09 -4.46 -8.36
N ALA A 240 -20.65 -3.21 -8.17
CA ALA A 240 -19.78 -2.47 -9.09
C ALA A 240 -18.89 -1.52 -8.26
N CYS A 241 -18.03 -2.11 -7.43
CA CYS A 241 -17.39 -1.41 -6.32
C CYS A 241 -16.25 -0.48 -6.72
N GLY A 242 -15.72 -0.59 -7.95
CA GLY A 242 -14.55 0.14 -8.42
C GLY A 242 -13.36 -0.09 -7.50
N SER A 243 -12.80 1.03 -7.01
CA SER A 243 -11.74 1.04 -6.00
C SER A 243 -12.13 0.46 -4.63
N GLY A 244 -13.40 0.15 -4.39
CA GLY A 244 -13.91 -0.27 -3.08
C GLY A 244 -14.00 0.86 -2.04
N SER A 245 -13.70 2.11 -2.41
CA SER A 245 -13.70 3.26 -1.48
C SER A 245 -15.05 3.44 -0.78
N LEU A 246 -16.16 3.24 -1.49
CA LEU A 246 -17.51 3.38 -0.92
C LEU A 246 -17.76 2.36 0.20
N ILE A 247 -17.45 1.08 -0.04
CA ILE A 247 -17.71 0.02 0.95
C ILE A 247 -16.79 0.14 2.18
N LEU A 248 -15.56 0.62 1.98
CA LEU A 248 -14.65 0.96 3.07
C LEU A 248 -15.19 2.13 3.90
N ASN A 249 -15.77 3.14 3.27
CA ASN A 249 -16.39 4.25 3.99
C ASN A 249 -17.62 3.81 4.80
N VAL A 250 -18.42 2.86 4.31
CA VAL A 250 -19.50 2.22 5.11
C VAL A 250 -18.91 1.58 6.37
N ARG A 251 -17.81 0.83 6.26
CA ARG A 251 -17.14 0.26 7.43
C ARG A 251 -16.64 1.34 8.40
N LYS A 252 -16.06 2.43 7.89
CA LYS A 252 -15.62 3.60 8.69
C LYS A 252 -16.79 4.23 9.45
N GLN A 253 -17.96 4.42 8.80
CA GLN A 253 -19.16 4.98 9.45
C GLN A 253 -19.75 4.09 10.55
N MET A 254 -19.59 2.78 10.42
CA MET A 254 -20.11 1.76 11.34
C MET A 254 -19.12 1.38 12.45
N GLY A 255 -17.84 1.72 12.29
CA GLY A 255 -16.73 1.32 13.18
C GLY A 255 -16.13 -0.04 12.84
N GLU A 256 -14.98 -0.34 13.44
CA GLU A 256 -14.11 -1.50 13.12
C GLU A 256 -14.85 -2.85 13.04
N TYR A 257 -15.82 -3.05 13.95
CA TYR A 257 -16.64 -4.26 14.10
C TYR A 257 -18.11 -4.08 13.69
N GLY A 258 -18.45 -2.93 13.12
CA GLY A 258 -19.82 -2.56 12.77
C GLY A 258 -20.35 -3.26 11.52
N VAL A 259 -19.48 -3.84 10.68
CA VAL A 259 -19.87 -4.62 9.50
C VAL A 259 -19.31 -6.04 9.62
N SER A 260 -20.16 -7.06 9.51
CA SER A 260 -19.73 -8.45 9.72
C SER A 260 -19.15 -9.10 8.46
N LYS A 261 -19.71 -8.80 7.29
CA LYS A 261 -19.28 -9.34 6.00
C LYS A 261 -19.35 -8.27 4.92
N ILE A 262 -18.33 -8.22 4.07
CA ILE A 262 -18.26 -7.35 2.91
C ILE A 262 -18.23 -8.24 1.67
N PHE A 263 -19.12 -7.97 0.73
CA PHE A 263 -19.16 -8.60 -0.58
C PHE A 263 -19.00 -7.50 -1.63
N ALA A 264 -18.14 -7.72 -2.62
CA ALA A 264 -17.84 -6.73 -3.63
C ALA A 264 -17.60 -7.42 -4.99
N GLN A 265 -18.02 -6.78 -6.07
CA GLN A 265 -17.75 -7.19 -7.44
C GLN A 265 -17.30 -5.96 -8.25
N GLU A 266 -16.32 -6.18 -9.12
CA GLU A 266 -15.84 -5.24 -10.14
C GLU A 266 -15.90 -5.91 -11.51
#